data_AF-A0A174JFZ5-F1
#
_entry.id   AF-A0A174JFZ5-F1
#
_cell.length_a   1.000
_cell.length_b   1.000
_cell.length_c   1.000
_cell.angle_alpha   90.00
_cell.angle_beta   90.00
_cell.angle_gamma   90.00
#
_symmetry.space_group_name_H-M   'P 1'
#
loop_
_entity.id
_entity.type
_entity.pdbx_description
1 polymer ?
#
loop_
_entity_poly.entity_id
_entity_poly.type
_entity_poly.pdbx_seq_one_letter_code
_entity_poly.pdbx_strand_id
1 'polypeptide(L)'
;MAQKGDLMTARPDIRVLDATIRDGGLVNNFMFTDDFINALYRANVKAGIDYMEFGYKASKELFDVNKFGKWKFCDEAAIREIVGDNNSDMKISVMADVGRCDYKKDILPREDSVIDMVRVATYVHQMPAAIEMIEDAKSKGYEVTCNIMAISNTQESDLDQALDMVAKSSADGIYIVDSYGALYPEQIRRTADKYTEIAEANGKFVGMHAHNNQQLAFANTIEAAAQGVSLLDATMMGMGRGAGNCAMELLLSFLKNPKYNVFPVLKFVEEHMLPLKESGAVWGYDIPYLLTGRLNQHPSAAIDYIKSGETHYADFYTDLLDK
;
A
#
# COMPACT_ATOMS: atom_id res chain seq x y z
N MET A 1 12.22 12.58 19.81
CA MET A 1 12.42 11.66 18.69
C MET A 1 11.99 12.37 17.42
N ALA A 2 12.57 12.03 16.27
CA ALA A 2 12.92 13.05 15.29
C ALA A 2 11.71 13.60 14.50
N GLN A 3 11.27 14.82 14.88
CA GLN A 3 10.67 15.73 13.91
C GLN A 3 11.77 16.08 12.89
N LYS A 4 11.89 15.27 11.84
CA LYS A 4 12.99 15.35 10.87
C LYS A 4 12.84 16.54 9.90
N GLY A 5 11.88 17.43 10.12
CA GLY A 5 11.61 18.67 9.37
C GLY A 5 10.13 19.04 9.42
N ASP A 6 9.69 19.98 8.58
CA ASP A 6 8.29 20.39 8.44
C ASP A 6 7.75 20.11 7.03
N LEU A 7 6.45 20.35 6.83
CA LEU A 7 5.77 20.17 5.55
C LEU A 7 6.10 21.24 4.49
N MET A 8 6.84 22.28 4.88
CA MET A 8 7.16 23.43 4.03
C MET A 8 8.55 23.32 3.39
N THR A 9 9.35 22.35 3.84
CA THR A 9 10.74 22.15 3.43
C THR A 9 10.94 20.78 2.77
N ALA A 10 12.03 20.65 2.00
CA ALA A 10 12.39 19.37 1.42
C ALA A 10 12.95 18.43 2.50
N ARG A 11 12.52 17.18 2.46
CA ARG A 11 12.94 16.12 3.40
C ARG A 11 13.67 15.03 2.63
N PRO A 12 15.02 15.05 2.59
CA PRO A 12 15.79 14.20 1.66
C PRO A 12 15.63 12.70 1.93
N ASP A 13 15.21 12.33 3.13
CA ASP A 13 14.95 10.96 3.56
C ASP A 13 13.60 10.40 3.10
N ILE A 14 12.66 11.25 2.63
CA ILE A 14 11.38 10.79 2.09
C ILE A 14 11.61 10.01 0.80
N ARG A 15 11.05 8.79 0.80
CA ARG A 15 10.91 7.89 -0.33
C ARG A 15 9.44 7.70 -0.66
N VAL A 16 9.10 7.59 -1.95
CA VAL A 16 7.74 7.35 -2.42
C VAL A 16 7.62 5.94 -2.99
N LEU A 17 6.55 5.24 -2.62
CA LEU A 17 6.20 3.93 -3.16
C LEU A 17 4.90 4.04 -3.97
N ASP A 18 4.94 3.61 -5.23
CA ASP A 18 3.75 3.42 -6.05
C ASP A 18 3.13 2.04 -5.79
N ALA A 19 1.87 2.00 -5.36
CA ALA A 19 1.11 0.78 -5.12
C ALA A 19 -0.03 0.58 -6.14
N THR A 20 0.05 1.21 -7.31
CA THR A 20 -1.06 1.29 -8.28
C THR A 20 -1.48 -0.10 -8.76
N ILE A 21 -0.52 -1.01 -8.97
CA ILE A 21 -0.81 -2.38 -9.43
C ILE A 21 -1.30 -3.26 -8.28
N ARG A 22 -0.67 -3.14 -7.12
CA ARG A 22 -1.01 -3.94 -5.95
C ARG A 22 -2.39 -3.66 -5.43
N ASP A 23 -2.64 -2.41 -5.07
CA ASP A 23 -3.89 -2.04 -4.43
C ASP A 23 -4.98 -1.73 -5.46
N GLY A 24 -4.61 -1.11 -6.58
CA GLY A 24 -5.53 -0.92 -7.72
C GLY A 24 -5.95 -2.25 -8.36
N GLY A 25 -5.15 -3.31 -8.26
CA GLY A 25 -5.54 -4.65 -8.70
C GLY A 25 -6.81 -5.19 -8.03
N LEU A 26 -7.17 -4.67 -6.85
CA LEU A 26 -8.43 -5.00 -6.17
C LEU A 26 -9.66 -4.40 -6.85
N VAL A 27 -9.49 -3.41 -7.73
CA VAL A 27 -10.57 -2.78 -8.52
C VAL A 27 -10.91 -3.60 -9.76
N ASN A 28 -9.90 -4.21 -10.41
CA ASN A 28 -10.04 -4.88 -11.71
C ASN A 28 -9.59 -6.35 -11.71
N ASN A 29 -9.52 -6.98 -10.54
CA ASN A 29 -9.00 -8.36 -10.37
C ASN A 29 -7.60 -8.57 -10.97
N PHE A 30 -6.73 -7.55 -10.88
CA PHE A 30 -5.35 -7.58 -11.37
C PHE A 30 -5.23 -7.76 -12.90
N MET A 31 -6.30 -7.47 -13.66
CA MET A 31 -6.34 -7.61 -15.13
C MET A 31 -5.75 -6.38 -15.84
N PHE A 32 -4.52 -6.00 -15.48
CA PHE A 32 -3.76 -4.97 -16.20
C PHE A 32 -2.99 -5.58 -17.36
N THR A 33 -2.98 -4.90 -18.51
CA THR A 33 -2.18 -5.30 -19.67
C THR A 33 -0.69 -5.04 -19.42
N ASP A 34 0.17 -5.79 -20.11
CA ASP A 34 1.63 -5.59 -20.01
C ASP A 34 2.05 -4.18 -20.45
N ASP A 35 1.36 -3.60 -21.43
CA ASP A 35 1.57 -2.22 -21.87
C ASP A 35 1.28 -1.21 -20.76
N PHE A 36 0.20 -1.41 -19.98
CA PHE A 36 -0.13 -0.56 -18.84
C PHE A 36 0.98 -0.62 -17.78
N ILE A 37 1.45 -1.83 -17.45
CA ILE A 37 2.50 -2.02 -16.45
C ILE A 37 3.83 -1.44 -16.93
N ASN A 38 4.18 -1.64 -18.20
CA ASN A 38 5.41 -1.09 -18.78
C ASN A 38 5.38 0.44 -18.81
N ALA A 39 4.24 1.03 -19.18
CA ALA A 39 4.05 2.46 -19.15
C ALA A 39 4.15 3.01 -17.72
N LEU A 40 3.54 2.34 -16.74
CA LEU A 40 3.63 2.73 -15.34
C LEU A 40 5.08 2.66 -14.82
N TYR A 41 5.78 1.57 -15.09
CA TYR A 41 7.20 1.42 -14.72
C TYR A 41 8.05 2.57 -15.28
N ARG A 42 7.91 2.87 -16.57
CA ARG A 42 8.64 3.98 -17.22
C ARG A 42 8.24 5.34 -16.65
N ALA A 43 6.96 5.54 -16.33
CA ALA A 43 6.48 6.78 -15.71
C ALA A 43 7.10 6.96 -14.33
N ASN A 44 7.10 5.90 -13.51
CA ASN A 44 7.65 5.92 -12.15
C ASN A 44 9.15 6.20 -12.13
N VAL A 45 9.93 5.54 -13.01
CA VAL A 45 11.37 5.82 -13.16
C VAL A 45 11.62 7.29 -13.52
N LYS A 46 10.88 7.83 -14.51
CA LYS A 46 11.02 9.23 -14.93
C LYS A 46 10.52 10.24 -13.88
N ALA A 47 9.59 9.82 -13.03
CA ALA A 47 9.03 10.64 -11.96
C ALA A 47 9.93 10.66 -10.70
N GLY A 48 10.99 9.84 -10.67
CA GLY A 48 11.88 9.73 -9.51
C GLY A 48 11.26 8.99 -8.33
N ILE A 49 10.26 8.13 -8.58
CA ILE A 49 9.63 7.29 -7.56
C ILE A 49 10.64 6.23 -7.11
N ASP A 50 10.70 5.98 -5.79
CA ASP A 50 11.74 5.14 -5.19
C ASP A 50 11.40 3.64 -5.22
N TYR A 51 10.11 3.30 -5.10
CA TYR A 51 9.63 1.92 -5.14
C TYR A 51 8.42 1.80 -6.05
N MET A 52 8.37 0.74 -6.85
CA MET A 52 7.16 0.31 -7.54
C MET A 52 6.73 -1.05 -7.00
N GLU A 53 5.53 -1.10 -6.43
CA GLU A 53 4.91 -2.32 -5.96
C GLU A 53 4.06 -2.93 -7.08
N PHE A 54 4.52 -4.09 -7.54
CA PHE A 54 3.71 -5.01 -8.33
C PHE A 54 2.63 -5.62 -7.43
N GLY A 55 1.87 -6.60 -7.89
CA GLY A 55 0.81 -7.15 -7.05
C GLY A 55 1.28 -8.09 -5.94
N TYR A 56 0.53 -9.18 -5.78
CA TYR A 56 0.72 -10.11 -4.66
C TYR A 56 1.56 -11.31 -5.07
N LYS A 57 2.19 -11.95 -4.09
CA LYS A 57 2.67 -13.34 -4.16
C LYS A 57 1.58 -14.30 -3.66
N ALA A 58 0.36 -14.17 -4.19
CA ALA A 58 -0.75 -15.00 -3.71
C ALA A 58 -0.55 -16.48 -4.08
N SER A 59 -0.97 -17.39 -3.20
CA SER A 59 -0.92 -18.83 -3.46
C SER A 59 -1.86 -19.22 -4.60
N LYS A 60 -1.34 -19.94 -5.59
CA LYS A 60 -2.14 -20.53 -6.69
C LYS A 60 -3.01 -21.71 -6.23
N GLU A 61 -2.80 -22.22 -5.01
CA GLU A 61 -3.64 -23.26 -4.40
C GLU A 61 -4.87 -22.65 -3.72
N LEU A 62 -4.73 -21.44 -3.17
CA LEU A 62 -5.81 -20.73 -2.48
C LEU A 62 -6.65 -19.84 -3.41
N PHE A 63 -6.08 -19.39 -4.52
CA PHE A 63 -6.74 -18.50 -5.47
C PHE A 63 -6.80 -19.12 -6.87
N ASP A 64 -7.99 -19.09 -7.47
CA ASP A 64 -8.21 -19.55 -8.84
C ASP A 64 -7.52 -18.62 -9.85
N VAL A 65 -6.47 -19.13 -10.50
CA VAL A 65 -5.66 -18.41 -11.49
C VAL A 65 -6.46 -17.89 -12.68
N ASN A 66 -7.65 -18.44 -12.96
CA ASN A 66 -8.48 -17.99 -14.08
C ASN A 66 -9.36 -16.78 -13.71
N LYS A 67 -9.48 -16.45 -12.42
CA LYS A 67 -10.30 -15.32 -11.93
C LYS A 67 -9.50 -14.03 -11.75
N PHE A 68 -8.17 -14.11 -11.79
CA PHE A 68 -7.28 -12.99 -11.53
C PHE A 68 -6.22 -12.88 -12.63
N GLY A 69 -5.79 -11.66 -12.92
CA GLY A 69 -4.64 -11.44 -13.80
C GLY A 69 -3.32 -11.86 -13.14
N LYS A 70 -2.28 -12.02 -13.96
CA LYS A 70 -0.97 -12.55 -13.53
C LYS A 70 -0.32 -11.75 -12.39
N TRP A 71 -0.65 -10.46 -12.26
CA TRP A 71 -0.15 -9.59 -11.20
C TRP A 71 -0.70 -9.95 -9.81
N LYS A 72 -1.76 -10.76 -9.69
CA LYS A 72 -2.17 -11.32 -8.39
C LYS A 72 -1.14 -12.31 -7.83
N PHE A 73 -0.34 -12.92 -8.70
CA PHE A 73 0.62 -13.97 -8.36
C PHE A 73 2.08 -13.50 -8.50
N CYS A 74 2.33 -12.52 -9.39
CA CYS A 74 3.64 -11.91 -9.59
C CYS A 74 4.75 -12.94 -9.79
N ASP A 75 4.56 -13.82 -10.77
CA ASP A 75 5.60 -14.75 -11.19
C ASP A 75 6.84 -13.98 -11.65
N GLU A 76 8.02 -14.46 -11.24
CA GLU A 76 9.31 -13.81 -11.51
C GLU A 76 9.51 -13.47 -12.99
N ALA A 77 9.18 -14.41 -13.88
CA ALA A 77 9.27 -14.22 -15.33
C ALA A 77 8.41 -13.05 -15.83
N ALA A 78 7.17 -12.91 -15.32
CA ALA A 78 6.26 -11.85 -15.75
C ALA A 78 6.75 -10.46 -15.30
N ILE A 79 7.38 -10.35 -14.14
CA ILE A 79 8.00 -9.09 -13.70
C ILE A 79 9.20 -8.78 -14.59
N ARG A 80 10.08 -9.77 -14.82
CA ARG A 80 11.29 -9.64 -15.63
C ARG A 80 11.00 -9.27 -17.10
N GLU A 81 9.88 -9.74 -17.66
CA GLU A 81 9.40 -9.33 -18.99
C GLU A 81 9.13 -7.81 -19.09
N ILE A 82 8.70 -7.18 -17.99
CA ILE A 82 8.44 -5.74 -17.94
C ILE A 82 9.72 -4.94 -17.69
N VAL A 83 10.49 -5.33 -16.68
CA VAL A 83 11.58 -4.51 -16.12
C VAL A 83 12.97 -4.93 -16.58
N GLY A 84 13.11 -6.07 -17.26
CA GLY A 84 14.41 -6.69 -17.53
C GLY A 84 15.12 -7.00 -16.21
N ASP A 85 16.40 -6.67 -16.12
CA ASP A 85 17.19 -6.76 -14.87
C ASP A 85 17.02 -5.52 -13.97
N ASN A 86 16.06 -4.63 -14.28
CA ASN A 86 15.82 -3.35 -13.61
C ASN A 86 17.09 -2.47 -13.51
N ASN A 87 17.54 -1.93 -14.64
CA ASN A 87 18.70 -1.03 -14.70
C ASN A 87 18.39 0.41 -14.23
N SER A 88 17.54 0.58 -13.21
CA SER A 88 17.14 1.87 -12.66
C SER A 88 17.34 1.90 -11.14
N ASP A 89 17.38 3.10 -10.55
CA ASP A 89 17.48 3.25 -9.09
C ASP A 89 16.17 2.91 -8.35
N MET A 90 15.05 2.80 -9.08
CA MET A 90 13.76 2.46 -8.50
C MET A 90 13.72 0.98 -8.13
N LYS A 91 13.38 0.68 -6.87
CA LYS A 91 13.28 -0.68 -6.35
C LYS A 91 11.96 -1.33 -6.72
N ILE A 92 11.99 -2.63 -7.01
CA ILE A 92 10.79 -3.43 -7.28
C ILE A 92 10.32 -4.08 -5.99
N SER A 93 9.02 -4.03 -5.73
CA SER A 93 8.43 -4.63 -4.53
C SER A 93 7.18 -5.46 -4.85
N VAL A 94 6.87 -6.39 -3.95
CA VAL A 94 5.64 -7.20 -3.97
C VAL A 94 5.07 -7.32 -2.56
N MET A 95 3.77 -7.60 -2.47
CA MET A 95 3.11 -7.88 -1.20
C MET A 95 2.91 -9.39 -0.98
N ALA A 96 3.18 -9.86 0.23
CA ALA A 96 2.92 -11.22 0.67
C ALA A 96 2.01 -11.18 1.91
N ASP A 97 0.79 -11.68 1.77
CA ASP A 97 -0.21 -11.74 2.85
C ASP A 97 0.01 -12.99 3.71
N VAL A 98 0.07 -12.81 5.03
CA VAL A 98 0.15 -13.94 5.97
C VAL A 98 -1.05 -14.86 5.82
N GLY A 99 -0.79 -16.15 5.56
CA GLY A 99 -1.81 -17.17 5.35
C GLY A 99 -2.43 -17.20 3.95
N ARG A 100 -1.91 -16.41 3.00
CA ARG A 100 -2.40 -16.35 1.60
C ARG A 100 -1.29 -16.47 0.55
N CYS A 101 -0.08 -16.77 0.98
CA CYS A 101 1.13 -16.87 0.17
C CYS A 101 1.92 -18.12 0.55
N ASP A 102 2.40 -18.87 -0.44
CA ASP A 102 3.32 -20.00 -0.23
C ASP A 102 4.78 -19.50 -0.23
N TYR A 103 5.10 -18.59 0.68
CA TYR A 103 6.33 -17.77 0.65
C TYR A 103 7.64 -18.58 0.60
N LYS A 104 7.67 -19.78 1.16
CA LYS A 104 8.84 -20.67 1.08
C LYS A 104 9.15 -21.10 -0.36
N LYS A 105 8.12 -21.20 -1.21
CA LYS A 105 8.19 -21.62 -2.61
C LYS A 105 8.17 -20.43 -3.57
N ASP A 106 7.28 -19.46 -3.35
CA ASP A 106 6.96 -18.41 -4.33
C ASP A 106 7.87 -17.17 -4.21
N ILE A 107 8.61 -17.05 -3.10
CA ILE A 107 9.67 -16.06 -2.90
C ILE A 107 11.01 -16.79 -3.04
N LEU A 108 11.64 -16.60 -4.19
CA LEU A 108 12.95 -17.18 -4.55
C LEU A 108 14.07 -16.53 -3.74
N PRO A 109 15.29 -17.08 -3.68
CA PRO A 109 16.48 -16.34 -3.23
C PRO A 109 16.63 -15.02 -3.99
N ARG A 110 17.06 -13.94 -3.31
CA ARG A 110 17.17 -12.59 -3.90
C ARG A 110 18.11 -12.56 -5.11
N GLU A 111 19.16 -13.37 -5.12
CA GLU A 111 20.12 -13.46 -6.24
C GLU A 111 19.47 -13.92 -7.55
N ASP A 112 18.38 -14.68 -7.46
CA ASP A 112 17.61 -15.18 -8.60
C ASP A 112 16.41 -14.28 -8.96
N SER A 113 16.16 -13.21 -8.20
CA SER A 113 14.98 -12.36 -8.33
C SER A 113 15.29 -10.92 -8.73
N VAL A 114 14.41 -10.31 -9.52
CA VAL A 114 14.40 -8.86 -9.80
C VAL A 114 13.74 -8.04 -8.67
N ILE A 115 13.06 -8.71 -7.72
CA ILE A 115 12.38 -8.05 -6.62
C ILE A 115 13.41 -7.60 -5.58
N ASP A 116 13.31 -6.37 -5.12
CA ASP A 116 14.18 -5.80 -4.08
C ASP A 116 13.57 -5.93 -2.69
N MET A 117 12.25 -5.75 -2.59
CA MET A 117 11.55 -5.67 -1.31
C MET A 117 10.30 -6.56 -1.26
N VAL A 118 10.14 -7.27 -0.15
CA VAL A 118 8.91 -8.01 0.18
C VAL A 118 8.18 -7.30 1.31
N ARG A 119 6.92 -6.92 1.07
CA ARG A 119 6.04 -6.31 2.07
C ARG A 119 5.17 -7.39 2.69
N VAL A 120 5.42 -7.74 3.94
CA VAL A 120 4.65 -8.77 4.67
C VAL A 120 3.44 -8.12 5.30
N ALA A 121 2.25 -8.38 4.76
CA ALA A 121 0.99 -7.84 5.27
C ALA A 121 0.36 -8.80 6.27
N THR A 122 0.03 -8.28 7.46
CA THR A 122 -0.46 -9.08 8.59
C THR A 122 -1.51 -8.34 9.41
N TYR A 123 -2.41 -9.09 10.03
CA TYR A 123 -3.14 -8.61 11.20
C TYR A 123 -2.34 -8.87 12.47
N VAL A 124 -2.61 -8.12 13.55
CA VAL A 124 -1.90 -8.25 14.83
C VAL A 124 -1.95 -9.67 15.41
N HIS A 125 -3.09 -10.35 15.33
CA HIS A 125 -3.23 -11.72 15.84
C HIS A 125 -2.40 -12.77 15.05
N GLN A 126 -1.90 -12.42 13.86
CA GLN A 126 -1.07 -13.30 13.03
C GLN A 126 0.43 -12.96 13.14
N MET A 127 0.81 -12.04 14.03
CA MET A 127 2.19 -11.53 14.10
C MET A 127 3.26 -12.63 14.22
N PRO A 128 3.10 -13.71 15.02
CA PRO A 128 4.09 -14.79 15.06
C PRO A 128 4.41 -15.39 13.68
N ALA A 129 3.40 -15.62 12.85
CA ALA A 129 3.59 -16.14 11.49
C ALA A 129 4.18 -15.09 10.55
N ALA A 130 3.82 -13.81 10.73
CA ALA A 130 4.44 -12.71 10.01
C ALA A 130 5.94 -12.62 10.28
N ILE A 131 6.38 -12.83 11.52
CA ILE A 131 7.79 -12.83 11.90
C ILE A 131 8.53 -13.99 11.22
N GLU A 132 7.96 -15.19 11.17
CA GLU A 132 8.57 -16.31 10.41
C GLU A 132 8.77 -15.95 8.93
N MET A 133 7.75 -15.33 8.31
CA MET A 133 7.85 -14.86 6.91
C MET A 133 8.90 -13.77 6.73
N ILE A 134 9.01 -12.85 7.69
CA ILE A 134 10.02 -11.78 7.68
C ILE A 134 11.42 -12.39 7.75
N GLU A 135 11.68 -13.30 8.69
CA GLU A 135 13.00 -13.92 8.84
C GLU A 135 13.37 -14.78 7.61
N ASP A 136 12.40 -15.50 7.02
CA ASP A 136 12.62 -16.25 5.77
C ASP A 136 13.04 -15.31 4.62
N ALA A 137 12.27 -14.25 4.37
CA ALA A 137 12.58 -13.28 3.32
C ALA A 137 13.91 -12.55 3.57
N LYS A 138 14.22 -12.17 4.82
CA LYS A 138 15.50 -11.57 5.19
C LYS A 138 16.67 -12.54 4.96
N SER A 139 16.52 -13.82 5.31
CA SER A 139 17.55 -14.85 5.08
C SER A 139 17.83 -15.08 3.59
N LYS A 140 16.83 -14.85 2.73
CA LYS A 140 16.94 -14.91 1.26
C LYS A 140 17.56 -13.66 0.65
N GLY A 141 17.80 -12.60 1.44
CA GLY A 141 18.50 -11.39 1.02
C GLY A 141 17.63 -10.19 0.64
N TYR A 142 16.33 -10.20 0.94
CA TYR A 142 15.43 -9.08 0.61
C TYR A 142 15.50 -7.92 1.62
N GLU A 143 15.13 -6.72 1.15
CA GLU A 143 14.54 -5.69 2.03
C GLU A 143 13.13 -6.15 2.43
N VAL A 144 12.75 -6.00 3.70
CA VAL A 144 11.47 -6.51 4.20
C VAL A 144 10.78 -5.48 5.07
N THR A 145 9.47 -5.29 4.85
CA THR A 145 8.63 -4.47 5.72
C THR A 145 7.52 -5.29 6.36
N CYS A 146 7.13 -4.91 7.58
CA CYS A 146 5.93 -5.42 8.22
C CYS A 146 4.79 -4.41 8.09
N ASN A 147 3.73 -4.79 7.39
CA ASN A 147 2.55 -3.98 7.12
C ASN A 147 1.39 -4.44 8.02
N ILE A 148 1.18 -3.73 9.14
CA ILE A 148 0.16 -4.08 10.13
C ILE A 148 -1.18 -3.50 9.70
N MET A 149 -2.10 -4.36 9.28
CA MET A 149 -3.42 -3.99 8.75
C MET A 149 -4.44 -3.72 9.86
N ALA A 150 -5.44 -2.91 9.54
CA ALA A 150 -6.62 -2.62 10.36
C ALA A 150 -6.30 -2.17 11.79
N ILE A 151 -5.26 -1.35 11.94
CA ILE A 151 -4.82 -0.83 13.25
C ILE A 151 -5.90 0.00 13.96
N SER A 152 -6.83 0.59 13.21
CA SER A 152 -7.98 1.33 13.72
C SER A 152 -8.98 0.45 14.48
N ASN A 153 -8.97 -0.88 14.23
CA ASN A 153 -9.84 -1.85 14.89
C ASN A 153 -9.06 -2.83 15.76
N THR A 154 -7.89 -2.40 16.25
CA THR A 154 -7.01 -3.19 17.12
C THR A 154 -6.92 -2.54 18.49
N GLN A 155 -6.92 -3.34 19.56
CA GLN A 155 -6.67 -2.82 20.91
C GLN A 155 -5.24 -2.29 21.02
N GLU A 156 -5.06 -1.17 21.70
CA GLU A 156 -3.75 -0.52 21.80
C GLU A 156 -2.68 -1.45 22.40
N SER A 157 -3.02 -2.25 23.41
CA SER A 157 -2.11 -3.23 24.02
C SER A 157 -1.66 -4.33 23.05
N ASP A 158 -2.55 -4.78 22.16
CA ASP A 158 -2.23 -5.82 21.19
C ASP A 158 -1.32 -5.24 20.10
N LEU A 159 -1.57 -3.99 19.71
CA LEU A 159 -0.70 -3.27 18.79
C LEU A 159 0.69 -3.04 19.38
N ASP A 160 0.78 -2.65 20.65
CA ASP A 160 2.07 -2.44 21.33
C ASP A 160 2.89 -3.74 21.40
N GLN A 161 2.25 -4.87 21.70
CA GLN A 161 2.91 -6.19 21.66
C GLN A 161 3.39 -6.54 20.25
N ALA A 162 2.56 -6.30 19.22
CA ALA A 162 2.95 -6.54 17.84
C ALA A 162 4.13 -5.67 17.41
N LEU A 163 4.16 -4.40 17.81
CA LEU A 163 5.28 -3.50 17.51
C LEU A 163 6.57 -3.93 18.22
N ASP A 164 6.49 -4.39 19.48
CA ASP A 164 7.65 -4.94 20.20
C ASP A 164 8.21 -6.21 19.52
N MET A 165 7.34 -7.08 19.00
CA MET A 165 7.76 -8.25 18.23
C MET A 165 8.47 -7.84 16.94
N VAL A 166 7.90 -6.91 16.17
CA VAL A 166 8.50 -6.43 14.92
C VAL A 166 9.81 -5.69 15.18
N ALA A 167 9.90 -4.91 16.26
CA ALA A 167 11.12 -4.22 16.67
C ALA A 167 12.31 -5.17 16.87
N LYS A 168 12.06 -6.36 17.42
CA LYS A 168 13.06 -7.42 17.65
C LYS A 168 13.33 -8.30 16.44
N SER A 169 12.54 -8.17 15.37
CA SER A 169 12.70 -8.92 14.12
C SER A 169 13.75 -8.29 13.19
N SER A 170 14.07 -9.01 12.12
CA SER A 170 14.96 -8.56 11.06
C SER A 170 14.31 -7.62 10.03
N ALA A 171 13.03 -7.21 10.19
CA ALA A 171 12.38 -6.27 9.27
C ALA A 171 13.14 -4.93 9.19
N ASP A 172 13.27 -4.38 7.98
CA ASP A 172 13.92 -3.08 7.74
C ASP A 172 12.97 -1.91 8.02
N GLY A 173 11.66 -2.14 7.88
CA GLY A 173 10.65 -1.11 8.13
C GLY A 173 9.30 -1.61 8.65
N ILE A 174 8.56 -0.70 9.28
CA ILE A 174 7.23 -0.94 9.86
C ILE A 174 6.25 0.02 9.20
N TYR A 175 5.10 -0.49 8.76
CA TYR A 175 4.08 0.32 8.08
C TYR A 175 2.86 0.57 8.96
N ILE A 176 2.47 1.84 9.02
CA ILE A 176 1.15 2.28 9.46
C ILE A 176 0.19 2.06 8.28
N VAL A 177 -0.85 1.25 8.47
CA VAL A 177 -1.83 0.93 7.41
C VAL A 177 -3.24 1.29 7.87
N ASP A 178 -3.79 2.37 7.33
CA ASP A 178 -5.19 2.78 7.55
C ASP A 178 -6.13 1.98 6.64
N SER A 179 -6.23 0.67 6.86
CA SER A 179 -6.90 -0.28 5.96
C SER A 179 -8.38 0.02 5.70
N TYR A 180 -9.05 0.70 6.64
CA TYR A 180 -10.46 1.06 6.56
C TYR A 180 -10.69 2.53 6.22
N GLY A 181 -9.63 3.33 6.01
CA GLY A 181 -9.74 4.77 5.75
C GLY A 181 -10.49 5.49 6.88
N ALA A 182 -10.29 5.02 8.11
CA ALA A 182 -11.07 5.35 9.29
C ALA A 182 -10.37 6.38 10.19
N LEU A 183 -9.04 6.50 10.06
CA LEU A 183 -8.21 7.32 10.93
C LEU A 183 -8.24 8.79 10.54
N TYR A 184 -8.15 9.65 11.56
CA TYR A 184 -8.05 11.10 11.44
C TYR A 184 -6.60 11.56 11.62
N PRO A 185 -6.22 12.74 11.10
CA PRO A 185 -4.87 13.27 11.24
C PRO A 185 -4.36 13.29 12.70
N GLU A 186 -5.20 13.65 13.68
CA GLU A 186 -4.80 13.65 15.09
C GLU A 186 -4.47 12.26 15.64
N GLN A 187 -5.11 11.21 15.11
CA GLN A 187 -4.79 9.82 15.46
C GLN A 187 -3.53 9.36 14.75
N ILE A 188 -3.36 9.73 13.48
CA ILE A 188 -2.16 9.44 12.70
C ILE A 188 -0.93 10.08 13.34
N ARG A 189 -1.03 11.32 13.83
CA ARG A 189 0.05 11.99 14.57
C ARG A 189 0.58 11.12 15.72
N ARG A 190 -0.32 10.72 16.63
CA ARG A 190 0.03 9.90 17.80
C ARG A 190 0.55 8.51 17.41
N THR A 191 -0.05 7.92 16.38
CA THR A 191 0.37 6.60 15.87
C THR A 191 1.75 6.68 15.23
N ALA A 192 2.01 7.71 14.43
CA ALA A 192 3.28 7.95 13.78
C ALA A 192 4.38 8.21 14.80
N ASP A 193 4.13 9.04 15.82
CA ASP A 193 5.07 9.26 16.93
C ASP A 193 5.47 7.95 17.60
N LYS A 194 4.49 7.09 17.93
CA LYS A 194 4.74 5.76 18.52
C LYS A 194 5.59 4.87 17.60
N TYR A 195 5.23 4.78 16.32
CA TYR A 195 5.93 3.93 15.37
C TYR A 195 7.36 4.42 15.11
N THR A 196 7.56 5.73 14.99
CA THR A 196 8.88 6.30 14.73
C THR A 196 9.79 6.18 15.94
N GLU A 197 9.28 6.33 17.17
CA GLU A 197 10.04 6.07 18.39
C GLU A 197 10.56 4.62 18.45
N ILE A 198 9.68 3.65 18.22
CA ILE A 198 10.04 2.23 18.22
C ILE A 198 11.01 1.90 17.08
N ALA A 199 10.77 2.45 15.88
CA ALA A 199 11.60 2.19 14.73
C ALA A 199 13.00 2.80 14.88
N GLU A 200 13.12 4.05 15.35
CA GLU A 200 14.41 4.72 15.59
C GLU A 200 15.25 3.98 16.62
N ALA A 201 14.64 3.52 17.72
CA ALA A 201 15.32 2.74 18.75
C ALA A 201 15.89 1.40 18.25
N ASN A 202 15.37 0.88 17.13
CA ASN A 202 15.73 -0.43 16.57
C ASN A 202 16.32 -0.34 15.15
N GLY A 203 16.72 0.86 14.70
CA GLY A 203 17.36 1.07 13.39
C GLY A 203 16.45 0.75 12.19
N LYS A 204 15.13 0.91 12.33
CA LYS A 204 14.13 0.65 11.28
C LYS A 204 13.57 1.95 10.72
N PHE A 205 13.01 1.91 9.52
CA PHE A 205 12.22 3.02 8.98
C PHE A 205 10.71 2.80 9.15
N VAL A 206 9.93 3.88 9.05
CA VAL A 206 8.47 3.79 9.09
C VAL A 206 7.89 4.15 7.72
N GLY A 207 6.87 3.41 7.30
CA GLY A 207 6.05 3.70 6.13
C GLY A 207 4.60 4.04 6.47
N MET A 208 3.92 4.73 5.56
CA MET A 208 2.49 5.07 5.67
C MET A 208 1.73 4.63 4.43
N HIS A 209 0.62 3.91 4.65
CA HIS A 209 -0.35 3.53 3.63
C HIS A 209 -1.76 3.95 4.07
N ALA A 210 -2.35 4.92 3.37
CA ALA A 210 -3.62 5.53 3.75
C ALA A 210 -4.71 5.27 2.70
N HIS A 211 -5.90 4.83 3.15
CA HIS A 211 -7.09 4.74 2.31
C HIS A 211 -7.96 5.99 2.39
N ASN A 212 -8.72 6.26 1.33
CA ASN A 212 -9.39 7.55 1.11
C ASN A 212 -10.89 7.54 1.39
N ASN A 213 -11.39 6.59 2.19
CA ASN A 213 -12.83 6.39 2.45
C ASN A 213 -13.51 7.65 3.01
N GLN A 214 -12.81 8.40 3.86
CA GLN A 214 -13.27 9.69 4.41
C GLN A 214 -12.63 10.91 3.72
N GLN A 215 -12.00 10.75 2.55
CA GLN A 215 -11.18 11.77 1.87
C GLN A 215 -9.97 12.28 2.68
N LEU A 216 -9.43 11.45 3.57
CA LEU A 216 -8.32 11.81 4.46
C LEU A 216 -6.99 11.16 4.07
N ALA A 217 -6.90 10.40 2.98
CA ALA A 217 -5.67 9.66 2.67
C ALA A 217 -4.46 10.59 2.52
N PHE A 218 -4.58 11.65 1.74
CA PHE A 218 -3.51 12.63 1.56
C PHE A 218 -3.16 13.35 2.88
N ALA A 219 -4.18 13.81 3.62
CA ALA A 219 -3.99 14.49 4.90
C ALA A 219 -3.26 13.60 5.92
N ASN A 220 -3.65 12.33 6.01
CA ASN A 220 -3.02 11.34 6.88
C ASN A 220 -1.58 11.03 6.42
N THR A 221 -1.34 10.90 5.11
CA THR A 221 0.01 10.68 4.58
C THR A 221 0.97 11.83 4.91
N ILE A 222 0.55 13.09 4.74
CA ILE A 222 1.43 14.23 5.07
C ILE A 222 1.56 14.43 6.59
N GLU A 223 0.52 14.15 7.38
CA GLU A 223 0.63 14.21 8.84
C GLU A 223 1.64 13.17 9.36
N ALA A 224 1.61 11.94 8.83
CA ALA A 224 2.62 10.92 9.15
C ALA A 224 4.03 11.39 8.75
N ALA A 225 4.19 11.98 7.57
CA ALA A 225 5.47 12.53 7.11
C ALA A 225 6.02 13.63 8.03
N ALA A 226 5.13 14.49 8.54
CA ALA A 226 5.49 15.53 9.52
C ALA A 226 6.03 14.95 10.84
N GLN A 227 5.60 13.73 11.21
CA GLN A 227 6.09 13.00 12.39
C GLN A 227 7.31 12.09 12.10
N GLY A 228 7.95 12.24 10.95
CA GLY A 228 9.21 11.54 10.63
C GLY A 228 9.06 10.24 9.83
N VAL A 229 7.83 9.86 9.46
CA VAL A 229 7.61 8.73 8.52
C VAL A 229 8.24 9.06 7.16
N SER A 230 8.96 8.10 6.59
CA SER A 230 9.89 8.35 5.48
C SER A 230 9.65 7.48 4.24
N LEU A 231 8.67 6.58 4.26
CA LEU A 231 8.24 5.83 3.07
C LEU A 231 6.74 6.01 2.88
N LEU A 232 6.34 6.75 1.84
CA LEU A 232 4.96 7.18 1.64
C LEU A 232 4.36 6.45 0.45
N ASP A 233 3.29 5.69 0.68
CA ASP A 233 2.57 5.01 -0.39
C ASP A 233 1.59 5.97 -1.07
N ALA A 234 1.52 5.88 -2.39
CA ALA A 234 0.49 6.50 -3.20
C ALA A 234 0.18 5.66 -4.44
N THR A 235 -0.87 6.03 -5.17
CA THR A 235 -1.29 5.35 -6.40
C THR A 235 -1.77 6.38 -7.43
N MET A 236 -1.66 6.06 -8.71
CA MET A 236 -2.12 6.93 -9.81
C MET A 236 -3.62 7.21 -9.67
N MET A 237 -4.01 8.48 -9.64
CA MET A 237 -5.40 8.92 -9.36
C MET A 237 -6.03 8.29 -8.10
N GLY A 238 -5.21 7.94 -7.10
CA GLY A 238 -5.67 7.30 -5.88
C GLY A 238 -6.30 5.93 -6.10
N MET A 239 -6.00 5.21 -7.19
CA MET A 239 -6.58 3.89 -7.48
C MET A 239 -6.31 2.88 -6.35
N GLY A 240 -7.37 2.20 -5.91
CA GLY A 240 -7.27 1.23 -4.83
C GLY A 240 -8.62 0.70 -4.38
N ARG A 241 -8.61 -0.22 -3.42
CA ARG A 241 -9.85 -0.75 -2.83
C ARG A 241 -10.67 0.37 -2.18
N GLY A 242 -11.99 0.27 -2.28
CA GLY A 242 -12.90 1.22 -1.64
C GLY A 242 -12.85 2.57 -2.35
N ALA A 243 -12.75 3.65 -1.57
CA ALA A 243 -12.59 4.98 -2.13
C ALA A 243 -11.17 5.27 -2.66
N GLY A 244 -10.26 4.29 -2.59
CA GLY A 244 -8.89 4.41 -3.10
C GLY A 244 -7.87 4.77 -2.03
N ASN A 245 -6.73 5.31 -2.47
CA ASN A 245 -5.56 5.63 -1.67
C ASN A 245 -5.16 7.11 -1.77
N CYS A 246 -4.05 7.48 -1.14
CA CYS A 246 -3.37 8.74 -1.44
C CYS A 246 -3.03 8.82 -2.94
N ALA A 247 -3.36 9.95 -3.56
CA ALA A 247 -3.15 10.15 -4.99
C ALA A 247 -1.69 10.56 -5.28
N MET A 248 -1.05 9.87 -6.23
CA MET A 248 0.36 10.05 -6.58
C MET A 248 0.64 11.46 -7.08
N GLU A 249 -0.18 11.95 -8.00
CA GLU A 249 -0.07 13.28 -8.58
C GLU A 249 -0.18 14.38 -7.52
N LEU A 250 -1.00 14.17 -6.48
CA LEU A 250 -1.16 15.08 -5.37
C LEU A 250 0.04 15.05 -4.44
N LEU A 251 0.52 13.86 -4.08
CA LEU A 251 1.68 13.68 -3.21
C LEU A 251 2.95 14.27 -3.83
N LEU A 252 3.25 13.93 -5.09
CA LEU A 252 4.45 14.45 -5.76
C LEU A 252 4.40 15.97 -5.98
N SER A 253 3.21 16.54 -6.24
CA SER A 253 3.05 18.00 -6.35
C SER A 253 3.24 18.71 -5.01
N PHE A 254 2.95 18.02 -3.91
CA PHE A 254 3.10 18.57 -2.56
C PHE A 254 4.55 18.58 -2.09
N LEU A 255 5.26 17.46 -2.25
CA LEU A 255 6.63 17.26 -1.78
C LEU A 255 7.58 18.28 -2.41
N LYS A 256 8.49 18.84 -1.59
CA LYS A 256 9.47 19.85 -2.05
C LYS A 256 10.78 19.24 -2.55
N ASN A 257 10.87 17.91 -2.58
CA ASN A 257 12.08 17.21 -2.99
C ASN A 257 12.29 17.35 -4.50
N PRO A 258 13.42 17.91 -4.96
CA PRO A 258 13.64 18.21 -6.38
C PRO A 258 13.81 16.96 -7.25
N LYS A 259 14.00 15.77 -6.64
CA LYS A 259 14.10 14.50 -7.37
C LYS A 259 12.76 14.06 -7.99
N TYR A 260 11.63 14.50 -7.42
CA TYR A 260 10.32 14.09 -7.90
C TYR A 260 9.84 14.98 -9.04
N ASN A 261 9.32 14.34 -10.09
CA ASN A 261 8.78 15.02 -11.25
C ASN A 261 7.35 14.54 -11.52
N VAL A 262 6.38 15.45 -11.40
CA VAL A 262 4.96 15.13 -11.60
C VAL A 262 4.59 14.96 -13.08
N PHE A 263 5.37 15.49 -14.02
CA PHE A 263 5.01 15.50 -15.43
C PHE A 263 4.77 14.09 -16.04
N PRO A 264 5.64 13.09 -15.83
CA PRO A 264 5.40 11.72 -16.30
C PRO A 264 4.15 11.08 -15.67
N VAL A 265 3.84 11.42 -14.42
CA VAL A 265 2.64 10.96 -13.71
C VAL A 265 1.39 11.50 -14.39
N LEU A 266 1.34 12.81 -14.69
CA LEU A 266 0.20 13.41 -15.38
C LEU A 266 -0.03 12.80 -16.77
N LYS A 267 1.04 12.57 -17.53
CA LYS A 267 0.94 11.86 -18.82
C LYS A 267 0.38 10.45 -18.68
N PHE A 268 0.87 9.68 -17.70
CA PHE A 268 0.35 8.35 -17.45
C PHE A 268 -1.14 8.38 -17.08
N VAL A 269 -1.55 9.38 -16.29
CA VAL A 269 -2.96 9.60 -15.97
C VAL A 269 -3.79 9.83 -17.23
N GLU A 270 -3.36 10.75 -18.10
CA GLU A 270 -4.05 11.08 -19.36
C GLU A 270 -4.15 9.87 -20.30
N GLU A 271 -3.04 9.15 -20.49
CA GLU A 271 -2.89 8.12 -21.52
C GLU A 271 -3.42 6.75 -21.08
N HIS A 272 -3.46 6.45 -19.77
CA HIS A 272 -3.78 5.11 -19.26
C HIS A 272 -4.88 5.09 -18.19
N MET A 273 -4.87 6.04 -17.25
CA MET A 273 -5.82 6.00 -16.14
C MET A 273 -7.21 6.50 -16.53
N LEU A 274 -7.31 7.54 -17.36
CA LEU A 274 -8.59 8.01 -17.88
C LEU A 274 -9.26 6.96 -18.78
N PRO A 275 -8.58 6.34 -19.76
CA PRO A 275 -9.16 5.23 -20.52
C PRO A 275 -9.59 4.04 -19.64
N LEU A 276 -8.84 3.72 -18.57
CA LEU A 276 -9.22 2.65 -17.65
C LEU A 276 -10.53 2.96 -16.92
N LYS A 277 -10.75 4.20 -16.47
CA LYS A 277 -12.04 4.64 -15.91
C LYS A 277 -13.16 4.55 -16.94
N GLU A 278 -12.90 5.01 -18.17
CA GLU A 278 -13.88 4.93 -19.27
C GLU A 278 -14.27 3.49 -19.62
N SER A 279 -13.35 2.53 -19.44
CA SER A 279 -13.65 1.10 -19.61
C SER A 279 -14.50 0.48 -18.48
N GLY A 280 -14.85 1.26 -17.45
CA GLY A 280 -15.76 0.85 -16.39
C GLY A 280 -15.09 0.47 -15.06
N ALA A 281 -13.79 0.71 -14.90
CA ALA A 281 -13.15 0.56 -13.59
C ALA A 281 -13.64 1.68 -12.63
N VAL A 282 -14.18 1.30 -11.48
CA VAL A 282 -14.78 2.23 -10.52
C VAL A 282 -13.99 2.24 -9.21
N TRP A 283 -13.50 3.42 -8.85
CA TRP A 283 -12.96 3.73 -7.52
C TRP A 283 -13.14 5.22 -7.25
N GLY A 284 -12.97 5.60 -5.98
CA GLY A 284 -13.10 6.98 -5.55
C GLY A 284 -14.20 7.15 -4.52
N TYR A 285 -14.33 8.38 -4.04
CA TYR A 285 -15.30 8.71 -3.00
C TYR A 285 -16.73 8.35 -3.42
N ASP A 286 -17.43 7.65 -2.52
CA ASP A 286 -18.85 7.36 -2.60
C ASP A 286 -19.43 7.29 -1.18
N ILE A 287 -20.74 7.52 -1.03
CA ILE A 287 -21.43 7.53 0.27
C ILE A 287 -21.26 6.18 0.99
N PRO A 288 -21.43 5.00 0.36
CA PRO A 288 -21.20 3.72 1.04
C PRO A 288 -19.79 3.58 1.61
N TYR A 289 -18.76 4.06 0.88
CA TYR A 289 -17.38 4.05 1.38
C TYR A 289 -17.17 5.01 2.55
N LEU A 290 -17.75 6.22 2.49
CA LEU A 290 -17.78 7.13 3.64
C LEU A 290 -18.39 6.44 4.87
N LEU A 291 -19.54 5.79 4.71
CA LEU A 291 -20.25 5.16 5.83
C LEU A 291 -19.43 4.03 6.46
N THR A 292 -18.87 3.12 5.65
CA THR A 292 -17.99 2.05 6.18
C THR A 292 -16.71 2.59 6.82
N GLY A 293 -16.08 3.62 6.23
CA GLY A 293 -14.89 4.25 6.81
C GLY A 293 -15.19 4.94 8.14
N ARG A 294 -16.27 5.72 8.21
CA ARG A 294 -16.73 6.37 9.45
C ARG A 294 -17.07 5.37 10.55
N LEU A 295 -17.68 4.25 10.19
CA LEU A 295 -18.02 3.17 11.14
C LEU A 295 -16.84 2.21 11.41
N ASN A 296 -15.67 2.48 10.83
CA ASN A 296 -14.46 1.66 11.00
C ASN A 296 -14.67 0.18 10.63
N GLN A 297 -15.42 -0.06 9.55
CA GLN A 297 -15.75 -1.39 9.04
C GLN A 297 -15.00 -1.70 7.74
N HIS A 298 -14.82 -2.99 7.46
CA HIS A 298 -14.22 -3.43 6.20
C HIS A 298 -15.07 -2.96 4.99
N PRO A 299 -14.48 -2.46 3.90
CA PRO A 299 -15.22 -1.83 2.80
C PRO A 299 -16.05 -2.81 1.95
N SER A 300 -16.07 -4.11 2.26
CA SER A 300 -16.80 -5.13 1.49
C SER A 300 -18.30 -4.84 1.43
N ALA A 301 -18.91 -4.43 2.55
CA ALA A 301 -20.33 -4.08 2.57
C ALA A 301 -20.65 -2.91 1.62
N ALA A 302 -19.77 -1.91 1.56
CA ALA A 302 -19.91 -0.79 0.62
C ALA A 302 -19.70 -1.21 -0.84
N ILE A 303 -18.73 -2.10 -1.11
CA ILE A 303 -18.49 -2.65 -2.46
C ILE A 303 -19.73 -3.39 -2.96
N ASP A 304 -20.32 -4.25 -2.12
CA ASP A 304 -21.50 -5.03 -2.49
C ASP A 304 -22.73 -4.13 -2.70
N TYR A 305 -22.90 -3.10 -1.87
CA TYR A 305 -23.95 -2.11 -2.01
C TYR A 305 -23.82 -1.30 -3.31
N ILE A 306 -22.63 -0.82 -3.65
CA ILE A 306 -22.40 -0.08 -4.90
C ILE A 306 -22.70 -0.99 -6.12
N LYS A 307 -22.33 -2.27 -6.06
CA LYS A 307 -22.62 -3.24 -7.12
C LYS A 307 -24.11 -3.53 -7.30
N SER A 308 -24.93 -3.41 -6.26
CA SER A 308 -26.39 -3.59 -6.39
C SER A 308 -27.05 -2.43 -7.15
N GLY A 309 -26.39 -1.27 -7.24
CA GLY A 309 -26.93 -0.07 -7.86
C GLY A 309 -28.00 0.63 -7.01
N GLU A 310 -28.12 0.25 -5.73
CA GLU A 310 -29.05 0.88 -4.79
C GLU A 310 -28.58 2.27 -4.35
N THR A 311 -29.55 3.12 -3.97
CA THR A 311 -29.30 4.51 -3.56
C THR A 311 -30.02 4.89 -2.25
N HIS A 312 -30.51 3.89 -1.52
CA HIS A 312 -31.15 4.02 -0.19
C HIS A 312 -30.11 4.10 0.93
N TYR A 313 -29.27 5.14 0.91
CA TYR A 313 -28.11 5.23 1.81
C TYR A 313 -28.47 5.27 3.31
N ALA A 314 -29.65 5.77 3.67
CA ALA A 314 -30.10 5.81 5.06
C ALA A 314 -30.44 4.41 5.60
N ASP A 315 -31.04 3.57 4.77
CA ASP A 315 -31.34 2.17 5.12
C ASP A 315 -30.03 1.39 5.22
N PHE A 316 -29.13 1.57 4.25
CA PHE A 316 -27.80 0.99 4.30
C PHE A 316 -27.01 1.40 5.56
N TYR A 317 -27.07 2.67 5.96
CA TYR A 317 -26.47 3.13 7.21
C TYR A 317 -27.04 2.40 8.43
N THR A 318 -28.36 2.19 8.47
CA THR A 318 -29.03 1.45 9.54
C THR A 318 -28.55 0.00 9.57
N ASP A 319 -28.49 -0.66 8.41
CA ASP A 319 -28.00 -2.04 8.27
C ASP A 319 -26.53 -2.21 8.71
N LEU A 320 -25.71 -1.17 8.56
CA LEU A 320 -24.32 -1.18 9.03
C LEU A 320 -24.21 -1.04 10.55
N LEU A 321 -25.16 -0.39 11.22
CA LEU A 321 -25.17 -0.26 12.69
C LEU A 321 -25.62 -1.53 13.40
N ASP A 322 -26.42 -2.36 12.73
CA ASP A 322 -26.95 -3.61 13.27
C ASP A 322 -25.97 -4.80 13.18
N LYS A 323 -24.79 -4.60 12.59
CA LYS A 323 -23.71 -5.60 12.42
C LYS A 323 -22.57 -5.39 13.42
#